data_AF-A0A7V2ZHT3-F1
#
_entry.id   AF-A0A7V2ZHT3-F1
#
_cell.length_a   1.000
_cell.length_b   1.000
_cell.length_c   1.000
_cell.angle_alpha   90.00
_cell.angle_beta   90.00
_cell.angle_gamma   90.00
#
_symmetry.space_group_name_H-M   'P 1'
#
loop_
_entity.id
_entity.type
_entity.pdbx_description
1 polymer ?
#
loop_
_entity_poly.entity_id
_entity_poly.type
_entity_poly.pdbx_seq_one_letter_code
_entity_poly.pdbx_strand_id
1 'polypeptide(L)'
;MLSDKFIKSFLLALLIVAAGCSDKNEKIPVLNYEDKKQMLEVVKRFYDENVINAFGGVFDESGKETIVAGIEKNDKNEWGIKFIQLKKVDNEFETIFETKLLDGSFKESMVDKIKFPMRDYELIYYNSQGYFMGSGGGEVISYIIDFGKKEIYYAHLVADPEIPPSLYISPNTQDRYIREFFYTYFKRDYPKLRIVDEDIQLD
;
A
#
# COMPACT_ATOMS: atom_id res chain seq x y z
N MET A 1 -32.93 6.33 57.26
CA MET A 1 -32.62 7.67 56.71
C MET A 1 -31.22 7.79 56.07
N LEU A 2 -30.31 6.80 56.17
CA LEU A 2 -29.02 6.81 55.44
C LEU A 2 -29.08 6.20 54.03
N SER A 3 -30.07 5.36 53.74
CA SER A 3 -30.24 4.67 52.45
C SER A 3 -30.58 5.62 51.29
N ASP A 4 -31.47 6.59 51.49
CA ASP A 4 -31.97 7.44 50.39
C ASP A 4 -30.96 8.48 49.88
N LYS A 5 -30.00 8.90 50.72
CA LYS A 5 -28.92 9.81 50.31
C LYS A 5 -27.86 9.10 49.48
N PHE A 6 -27.53 7.85 49.83
CA PHE A 6 -26.58 7.04 49.05
C PHE A 6 -27.14 6.67 47.68
N ILE A 7 -28.42 6.28 47.60
CA ILE A 7 -29.07 5.92 46.34
C ILE A 7 -29.15 7.14 45.40
N LYS A 8 -29.51 8.32 45.92
CA LYS A 8 -29.54 9.56 45.11
C LYS A 8 -28.15 10.00 44.61
N SER A 9 -27.12 9.85 45.44
CA SER A 9 -25.75 10.22 45.04
C SER A 9 -25.17 9.23 44.03
N PHE A 10 -25.52 7.94 44.14
CA PHE A 10 -25.12 6.91 43.18
C PHE A 10 -25.83 7.07 41.82
N LEU A 11 -27.13 7.39 41.81
CA LEU A 11 -27.88 7.69 40.59
C LEU A 11 -27.36 8.94 39.86
N LEU A 12 -26.96 9.98 40.61
CA LEU A 12 -26.40 11.19 40.02
C LEU A 12 -25.01 10.93 39.41
N ALA A 13 -24.18 10.10 40.06
CA ALA A 13 -22.89 9.67 39.52
C ALA A 13 -23.06 8.82 38.25
N LEU A 14 -24.05 7.92 38.21
CA LEU A 14 -24.36 7.11 37.03
C LEU A 14 -24.82 7.96 35.82
N LEU A 15 -25.59 9.02 36.07
CA LEU A 15 -26.04 9.96 35.03
C LEU A 15 -24.89 10.78 34.43
N ILE A 16 -23.88 11.14 35.23
CA ILE A 16 -22.69 11.86 34.75
C ILE A 16 -21.79 10.93 33.91
N VAL A 17 -21.69 9.65 34.29
CA VAL A 17 -20.95 8.65 33.49
C VAL A 17 -21.69 8.32 32.19
N ALA A 18 -23.03 8.22 32.21
CA ALA A 18 -23.84 8.00 31.01
C ALA A 18 -23.83 9.21 30.04
N ALA A 19 -23.68 10.43 30.55
CA ALA A 19 -23.52 11.64 29.72
C ALA A 19 -22.09 11.81 29.15
N GLY A 20 -21.10 11.08 29.69
CA GLY A 20 -19.70 11.14 29.26
C GLY A 20 -19.35 10.24 28.07
N CYS A 21 -20.14 9.20 27.80
CA CYS A 21 -20.00 8.34 26.61
C CYS A 21 -20.98 8.77 25.51
N SER A 22 -20.93 10.04 25.13
CA SER A 22 -21.38 10.43 23.79
C SER A 22 -20.19 10.19 22.87
N ASP A 23 -20.09 9.00 22.28
CA ASP A 23 -19.29 8.80 21.07
C ASP A 23 -19.82 9.76 20.02
N LYS A 24 -19.25 10.97 19.99
CA LYS A 24 -19.44 11.86 18.85
C LYS A 24 -18.76 11.14 17.72
N ASN A 25 -19.55 10.43 16.90
CA ASN A 25 -19.08 9.79 15.67
C ASN A 25 -18.20 10.79 14.94
N GLU A 26 -16.90 10.55 15.05
CA GLU A 26 -15.91 11.49 14.58
C GLU A 26 -16.01 11.52 13.07
N LYS A 27 -16.04 12.74 12.51
CA LYS A 27 -16.20 12.88 11.07
C LYS A 27 -14.85 12.78 10.38
N ILE A 28 -14.81 12.05 9.27
CA ILE A 28 -13.65 12.08 8.37
C ILE A 28 -13.49 13.54 7.91
N PRO A 29 -12.31 14.15 8.09
CA PRO A 29 -12.08 15.52 7.68
C PRO A 29 -12.14 15.66 6.15
N VAL A 30 -12.14 16.91 5.68
CA VAL A 30 -11.96 17.17 4.24
C VAL A 30 -10.59 16.65 3.82
N LEU A 31 -10.59 15.85 2.76
CA LEU A 31 -9.39 15.21 2.23
C LEU A 31 -8.67 16.16 1.26
N ASN A 32 -7.37 16.35 1.48
CA ASN A 32 -6.44 16.89 0.51
C ASN A 32 -5.65 15.72 -0.08
N TYR A 33 -6.08 15.22 -1.25
CA TYR A 33 -5.51 14.03 -1.86
C TYR A 33 -4.01 14.17 -2.24
N GLU A 34 -3.51 15.40 -2.33
CA GLU A 34 -2.08 15.68 -2.58
C GLU A 34 -1.22 15.63 -1.30
N ASP A 35 -1.82 15.73 -0.11
CA ASP A 35 -1.09 15.67 1.16
C ASP A 35 -0.96 14.22 1.65
N LYS A 36 0.14 13.57 1.27
CA LYS A 36 0.47 12.19 1.68
C LYS A 36 0.42 11.99 3.20
N LYS A 37 0.85 12.98 3.98
CA LYS A 37 0.86 12.86 5.45
C LYS A 37 -0.56 12.88 5.99
N GLN A 38 -1.39 13.82 5.51
CA GLN A 38 -2.80 13.87 5.88
C GLN A 38 -3.52 12.57 5.47
N MET A 39 -3.29 12.07 4.26
CA MET A 39 -3.90 10.81 3.80
C MET A 39 -3.54 9.65 4.74
N LEU A 40 -2.27 9.52 5.11
CA LEU A 40 -1.85 8.46 6.01
C LEU A 40 -2.50 8.58 7.40
N GLU A 41 -2.50 9.78 7.99
CA GLU A 41 -3.11 10.01 9.31
C GLU A 41 -4.62 9.73 9.31
N VAL A 42 -5.33 10.17 8.26
CA VAL A 42 -6.78 9.98 8.15
C VAL A 42 -7.13 8.52 7.90
N VAL A 43 -6.46 7.83 6.98
CA VAL A 43 -6.72 6.41 6.72
C VAL A 43 -6.41 5.57 7.95
N LYS A 44 -5.32 5.83 8.67
CA LYS A 44 -5.02 5.13 9.92
C LYS A 44 -6.12 5.26 10.96
N ARG A 45 -6.70 6.45 11.08
CA ARG A 45 -7.69 6.74 12.11
C ARG A 45 -9.08 6.19 11.79
N PHE A 46 -9.47 6.24 10.52
CA PHE A 46 -10.86 5.98 10.10
C PHE A 46 -11.03 4.70 9.26
N TYR A 47 -9.95 3.98 8.96
CA TYR A 47 -10.01 2.72 8.21
C TYR A 47 -9.24 1.59 8.90
N ASP A 48 -7.91 1.68 8.99
CA ASP A 48 -7.08 0.66 9.63
C ASP A 48 -5.77 1.28 10.14
N GLU A 49 -5.52 1.18 11.45
CA GLU A 49 -4.35 1.74 12.12
C GLU A 49 -3.01 1.15 11.63
N ASN A 50 -3.05 -0.03 11.00
CA ASN A 50 -1.88 -0.76 10.49
C ASN A 50 -1.44 -0.30 9.11
N VAL A 51 -2.15 0.64 8.48
CA VAL A 51 -1.75 1.20 7.18
C VAL A 51 -0.37 1.85 7.28
N ILE A 52 0.54 1.47 6.39
CA ILE A 52 1.93 1.97 6.41
C ILE A 52 2.11 3.13 5.42
N ASN A 53 1.40 3.08 4.29
CA ASN A 53 1.42 4.12 3.27
C ASN A 53 -0.01 4.46 2.84
N ALA A 54 -0.28 5.72 2.52
CA ALA A 54 -1.52 6.13 1.89
C ALA A 54 -1.26 7.22 0.85
N PHE A 55 -1.88 7.11 -0.33
CA PHE A 55 -1.73 8.04 -1.43
C PHE A 55 -3.10 8.46 -1.95
N GLY A 56 -3.37 9.76 -2.01
CA GLY A 56 -4.52 10.28 -2.72
C GLY A 56 -4.21 10.49 -4.20
N GLY A 57 -5.22 10.35 -5.05
CA GLY A 57 -5.06 10.51 -6.49
C GLY A 57 -6.21 9.92 -7.31
N VAL A 58 -6.08 9.99 -8.62
CA VAL A 58 -7.01 9.34 -9.56
C VAL A 58 -6.39 8.03 -9.97
N PHE A 59 -6.96 6.90 -9.56
CA PHE A 59 -6.35 5.55 -9.74
C PHE A 59 -7.13 4.65 -10.71
N ASP A 60 -8.21 5.15 -11.30
CA ASP A 60 -9.02 4.44 -12.28
C ASP A 60 -9.61 5.40 -13.33
N GLU A 61 -10.25 4.81 -14.35
CA GLU A 61 -10.85 5.52 -15.48
C GLU A 61 -12.09 6.36 -15.09
N SER A 62 -12.56 6.30 -13.83
CA SER A 62 -13.71 7.12 -13.40
C SER A 62 -13.38 8.60 -13.30
N GLY A 63 -12.08 8.95 -13.26
CA GLY A 63 -11.59 10.31 -13.07
C GLY A 63 -11.81 10.85 -11.64
N LYS A 64 -12.31 10.03 -10.72
CA LYS A 64 -12.58 10.44 -9.33
C LYS A 64 -11.36 10.18 -8.46
N GLU A 65 -11.12 11.12 -7.54
CA GLU A 65 -10.09 10.95 -6.52
C GLU A 65 -10.48 9.84 -5.55
N THR A 66 -9.52 8.95 -5.29
CA THR A 66 -9.59 7.84 -4.34
C THR A 66 -8.28 7.80 -3.54
N ILE A 67 -8.20 6.92 -2.55
CA ILE A 67 -6.99 6.73 -1.74
C ILE A 67 -6.50 5.30 -1.96
N VAL A 68 -5.20 5.12 -2.20
CA VAL A 68 -4.57 3.80 -2.13
C VAL A 68 -3.81 3.67 -0.82
N ALA A 69 -4.20 2.69 0.00
CA ALA A 69 -3.57 2.35 1.27
C ALA A 69 -2.72 1.08 1.12
N GLY A 70 -1.53 1.05 1.73
CA GLY A 70 -0.65 -0.11 1.81
C GLY A 70 -0.63 -0.69 3.22
N ILE A 71 -0.85 -1.99 3.36
CA ILE A 71 -0.82 -2.73 4.64
C ILE A 71 0.17 -3.89 4.54
N GLU A 72 1.01 -4.08 5.56
CA GLU A 72 1.84 -5.27 5.69
C GLU A 72 1.12 -6.29 6.59
N LYS A 73 1.05 -7.55 6.14
CA LYS A 73 0.66 -8.68 6.96
C LYS A 73 1.93 -9.38 7.41
N ASN A 74 2.04 -9.61 8.71
CA ASN A 74 3.17 -10.28 9.33
C ASN A 74 2.67 -11.08 10.52
N ASP A 75 1.91 -12.14 10.23
CA ASP A 75 1.49 -13.12 11.21
C ASP A 75 2.08 -14.50 10.89
N LYS A 76 1.78 -15.51 11.73
CA LYS A 76 2.39 -16.84 11.61
C LYS A 76 2.02 -17.59 10.33
N ASN A 77 0.95 -17.17 9.64
CA ASN A 77 0.38 -17.88 8.50
C ASN A 77 0.44 -17.03 7.22
N GLU A 78 0.40 -15.70 7.34
CA GLU A 78 0.42 -14.76 6.24
C GLU A 78 1.53 -13.72 6.41
N TRP A 79 2.44 -13.68 5.43
CA TRP A 79 3.47 -12.65 5.33
C TRP A 79 3.46 -12.03 3.93
N GLY A 80 3.48 -10.70 3.88
CA GLY A 80 3.53 -9.95 2.63
C GLY A 80 2.88 -8.59 2.72
N ILE A 81 2.68 -7.95 1.57
CA ILE A 81 2.05 -6.62 1.46
C ILE A 81 0.76 -6.68 0.66
N LYS A 82 -0.16 -5.78 0.97
CA LYS A 82 -1.40 -5.55 0.23
C LYS A 82 -1.57 -4.09 -0.07
N PHE A 83 -2.22 -3.80 -1.19
CA PHE A 83 -2.68 -2.47 -1.51
C PHE A 83 -4.19 -2.46 -1.70
N ILE A 84 -4.83 -1.43 -1.16
CA ILE A 84 -6.28 -1.31 -1.06
C ILE A 84 -6.68 0.06 -1.60
N GLN A 85 -7.56 0.08 -2.59
CA GLN A 85 -8.18 1.31 -3.09
C GLN A 85 -9.44 1.60 -2.29
N LEU A 86 -9.49 2.78 -1.70
CA LEU A 86 -10.54 3.27 -0.83
C LEU A 86 -11.25 4.46 -1.46
N LYS A 87 -12.57 4.50 -1.29
CA LYS A 87 -13.40 5.65 -1.63
C LYS A 87 -14.10 6.16 -0.39
N LYS A 88 -14.09 7.47 -0.20
CA LYS A 88 -14.93 8.10 0.83
C LYS A 88 -16.37 8.12 0.36
N VAL A 89 -17.26 7.47 1.10
CA VAL A 89 -18.72 7.55 0.93
C VAL A 89 -19.29 8.05 2.24
N ASP A 90 -19.95 9.21 2.18
CA ASP A 90 -20.43 9.94 3.36
C ASP A 90 -19.33 10.14 4.42
N ASN A 91 -19.39 9.39 5.52
CA ASN A 91 -18.45 9.48 6.64
C ASN A 91 -17.61 8.20 6.83
N GLU A 92 -17.54 7.33 5.83
CA GLU A 92 -16.84 6.05 5.90
C GLU A 92 -15.95 5.85 4.65
N PHE A 93 -14.99 4.95 4.78
CA PHE A 93 -14.17 4.48 3.67
C PHE A 93 -14.66 3.11 3.20
N GLU A 94 -15.03 3.02 1.94
CA GLU A 94 -15.38 1.77 1.27
C GLU A 94 -14.22 1.24 0.45
N THR A 95 -13.93 -0.06 0.56
CA THR A 95 -12.96 -0.75 -0.31
C THR A 95 -13.54 -0.97 -1.70
N ILE A 96 -12.90 -0.40 -2.72
CA ILE A 96 -13.24 -0.63 -4.14
C ILE A 96 -12.53 -1.89 -4.66
N PHE A 97 -11.25 -2.01 -4.30
CA PHE A 97 -10.38 -3.09 -4.75
C PHE A 97 -9.29 -3.34 -3.71
N GLU A 98 -8.89 -4.59 -3.57
CA GLU A 98 -7.77 -5.03 -2.75
C GLU A 98 -6.94 -6.02 -3.57
N THR A 99 -5.63 -5.87 -3.56
CA THR A 99 -4.73 -6.83 -4.19
C THR A 99 -4.77 -8.16 -3.42
N LYS A 100 -4.42 -9.26 -4.09
CA LYS A 100 -3.95 -10.45 -3.35
C LYS A 100 -2.77 -10.07 -2.44
N LEU A 101 -2.44 -10.93 -1.48
CA LEU A 101 -1.20 -10.80 -0.73
C LEU A 101 -0.01 -10.94 -1.69
N LEU A 102 0.89 -9.96 -1.67
CA LEU A 102 2.07 -9.89 -2.54
C LEU A 102 3.33 -10.12 -1.70
N ASP A 103 4.31 -10.80 -2.28
CA ASP A 103 5.59 -11.02 -1.61
C ASP A 103 6.32 -9.69 -1.44
N GLY A 104 6.83 -9.42 -0.24
CA GLY A 104 7.58 -8.21 0.07
C GLY A 104 7.31 -7.70 1.48
N SER A 105 8.00 -6.61 1.82
CA SER A 105 7.80 -5.84 3.05
C SER A 105 7.88 -4.35 2.73
N PHE A 106 7.18 -3.53 3.50
CA PHE A 106 7.33 -2.08 3.43
C PHE A 106 8.60 -1.58 4.12
N LYS A 107 9.29 -2.41 4.91
CA LYS A 107 10.56 -2.05 5.54
C LYS A 107 11.62 -1.79 4.47
N GLU A 108 12.21 -0.60 4.51
CA GLU A 108 13.27 -0.15 3.59
C GLU A 108 12.87 -0.12 2.10
N SER A 109 11.62 -0.46 1.77
CA SER A 109 11.07 -0.40 0.43
C SER A 109 10.83 1.03 -0.05
N MET A 110 10.71 1.17 -1.36
CA MET A 110 10.23 2.38 -2.02
C MET A 110 8.81 2.14 -2.53
N VAL A 111 7.91 3.07 -2.21
CA VAL A 111 6.52 3.06 -2.68
C VAL A 111 6.17 4.44 -3.18
N ASP A 112 5.84 4.54 -4.47
CA ASP A 112 5.56 5.81 -5.12
C ASP A 112 4.35 5.75 -6.03
N LYS A 113 3.74 6.92 -6.22
CA LYS A 113 2.72 7.15 -7.22
C LYS A 113 3.39 7.43 -8.56
N ILE A 114 3.04 6.68 -9.60
CA ILE A 114 3.58 6.86 -10.95
C ILE A 114 2.44 7.09 -11.94
N LYS A 115 2.72 7.81 -13.03
CA LYS A 115 1.76 8.02 -14.11
C LYS A 115 2.44 7.76 -15.44
N PHE A 116 1.78 6.94 -16.26
CA PHE A 116 2.25 6.69 -17.61
C PHE A 116 1.54 7.58 -18.63
N PRO A 117 2.19 8.05 -19.71
CA PRO A 117 1.58 8.96 -20.69
C PRO A 117 0.32 8.42 -21.38
N MET A 118 0.19 7.10 -21.52
CA MET A 118 -0.98 6.46 -22.15
C MET A 118 -2.16 6.24 -21.20
N ARG A 119 -2.06 6.65 -19.94
CA ARG A 119 -3.14 6.54 -18.95
C ARG A 119 -3.50 7.92 -18.40
N ASP A 120 -4.78 8.17 -18.27
CA ASP A 120 -5.32 9.39 -17.65
C ASP A 120 -5.34 9.30 -16.11
N TYR A 121 -5.16 8.10 -15.55
CA TYR A 121 -5.03 7.82 -14.13
C TYR A 121 -3.60 7.39 -13.70
N GLU A 122 -3.38 7.37 -12.40
CA GLU A 122 -2.12 7.08 -11.71
C GLU A 122 -2.08 5.61 -11.23
N LEU A 123 -0.88 5.09 -10.99
CA LEU A 123 -0.62 3.74 -10.50
C LEU A 123 0.28 3.80 -9.27
N ILE A 124 0.37 2.69 -8.55
CA ILE A 124 1.36 2.53 -7.48
C ILE A 124 2.52 1.67 -7.97
N TYR A 125 3.73 2.18 -7.78
CA TYR A 125 4.98 1.45 -7.93
C TYR A 125 5.51 1.05 -6.56
N TYR A 126 5.76 -0.24 -6.37
CA TYR A 126 6.48 -0.80 -5.23
C TYR A 126 7.81 -1.38 -5.69
N ASN A 127 8.85 -1.15 -4.90
CA ASN A 127 10.16 -1.76 -5.06
C ASN A 127 10.71 -2.11 -3.69
N SER A 128 11.08 -3.38 -3.46
CA SER A 128 11.54 -3.84 -2.15
C SER A 128 12.87 -3.22 -1.70
N GLN A 129 13.65 -2.61 -2.61
CA GLN A 129 14.99 -2.05 -2.38
C GLN A 129 16.01 -3.04 -1.78
N GLY A 130 15.65 -4.33 -1.69
CA GLY A 130 16.45 -5.35 -1.02
C GLY A 130 17.82 -5.53 -1.64
N TYR A 131 18.87 -5.11 -0.92
CA TYR A 131 20.26 -5.41 -1.28
C TYR A 131 21.03 -5.84 -0.03
N PHE A 132 21.50 -7.10 -0.01
CA PHE A 132 22.37 -7.61 1.04
C PHE A 132 23.81 -7.09 0.82
N MET A 133 24.19 -6.00 1.50
CA MET A 133 25.52 -5.36 1.41
C MET A 133 26.69 -6.21 2.00
N GLY A 134 26.63 -7.54 1.95
CA GLY A 134 27.64 -8.41 2.59
C GLY A 134 28.06 -9.66 1.82
N SER A 135 27.26 -10.15 0.86
CA SER A 135 27.54 -11.40 0.12
C SER A 135 27.86 -11.17 -1.37
N GLY A 136 27.73 -9.94 -1.87
CA GLY A 136 27.98 -9.58 -3.28
C GLY A 136 26.80 -9.85 -4.22
N GLY A 137 25.69 -10.42 -3.72
CA GLY A 137 24.45 -10.62 -4.45
C GLY A 137 23.23 -10.04 -3.72
N GLY A 138 22.08 -10.01 -4.39
CA GLY A 138 20.82 -9.49 -3.84
C GLY A 138 19.65 -9.63 -4.81
N GLU A 139 18.44 -9.49 -4.26
CA GLU A 139 17.18 -9.66 -4.97
C GLU A 139 16.25 -8.46 -4.76
N VAL A 140 15.67 -7.95 -5.85
CA VAL A 140 14.68 -6.87 -5.79
C VAL A 140 13.38 -7.30 -6.43
N ILE A 141 12.34 -7.36 -5.62
CA ILE A 141 10.95 -7.58 -6.03
C ILE A 141 10.33 -6.21 -6.33
N SER A 142 9.65 -6.09 -7.47
CA SER A 142 8.98 -4.86 -7.88
C SER A 142 7.59 -5.13 -8.44
N TYR A 143 6.65 -4.26 -8.08
CA TYR A 143 5.28 -4.30 -8.61
C TYR A 143 4.85 -2.95 -9.16
N ILE A 144 4.08 -2.98 -10.26
CA ILE A 144 3.24 -1.87 -10.69
C ILE A 144 1.79 -2.33 -10.56
N ILE A 145 1.00 -1.59 -9.79
CA ILE A 145 -0.38 -1.94 -9.46
C ILE A 145 -1.29 -0.98 -10.20
N ASP A 146 -2.07 -1.52 -11.12
CA ASP A 146 -3.06 -0.82 -11.92
C ASP A 146 -4.45 -1.11 -11.37
N PHE A 147 -4.99 -0.18 -10.58
CA PHE A 147 -6.32 -0.30 -9.99
C PHE A 147 -7.45 -0.17 -11.03
N GLY A 148 -7.24 0.64 -12.08
CA GLY A 148 -8.17 0.78 -13.19
C GLY A 148 -8.40 -0.53 -13.95
N LYS A 149 -7.31 -1.26 -14.26
CA LYS A 149 -7.38 -2.58 -14.91
C LYS A 149 -7.53 -3.74 -13.92
N LYS A 150 -7.34 -3.49 -12.63
CA LYS A 150 -7.23 -4.53 -11.57
C LYS A 150 -6.12 -5.54 -11.87
N GLU A 151 -5.02 -5.06 -12.42
CA GLU A 151 -3.86 -5.85 -12.80
C GLU A 151 -2.64 -5.50 -11.95
N ILE A 152 -1.79 -6.48 -11.72
CA ILE A 152 -0.53 -6.33 -11.00
C ILE A 152 0.57 -6.85 -11.92
N TYR A 153 1.49 -5.96 -12.29
CA TYR A 153 2.67 -6.30 -13.09
C TYR A 153 3.84 -6.51 -12.16
N TYR A 154 4.60 -7.57 -12.38
CA TYR A 154 5.66 -8.00 -11.48
C TYR A 154 6.99 -8.07 -12.23
N ALA A 155 8.05 -7.65 -11.56
CA ALA A 155 9.41 -7.84 -12.01
C ALA A 155 10.32 -8.24 -10.85
N HIS A 156 11.26 -9.12 -11.13
CA HIS A 156 12.22 -9.65 -10.16
C HIS A 156 13.63 -9.51 -10.70
N LEU A 157 14.44 -8.71 -10.02
CA LEU A 157 15.86 -8.59 -10.29
C LEU A 157 16.62 -9.54 -9.37
N VAL A 158 17.46 -10.39 -9.95
CA VAL A 158 18.47 -11.16 -9.22
C VAL A 158 19.85 -10.69 -9.68
N ALA A 159 20.68 -10.26 -8.73
CA ALA A 159 22.08 -9.91 -8.95
C ALA A 159 22.97 -10.86 -8.15
N ASP A 160 23.91 -11.52 -8.82
CA ASP A 160 24.85 -12.46 -8.23
C ASP A 160 26.29 -12.06 -8.64
N PRO A 161 27.33 -12.24 -7.79
CA PRO A 161 28.72 -11.99 -8.17
C PRO A 161 29.21 -12.77 -9.40
N GLU A 162 28.72 -13.99 -9.57
CA GLU A 162 29.18 -14.96 -10.57
C GLU A 162 28.41 -14.86 -11.88
N ILE A 163 27.20 -14.30 -11.85
CA ILE A 163 26.27 -14.26 -12.99
C ILE A 163 25.87 -12.81 -13.29
N PRO A 164 25.82 -12.40 -14.57
CA PRO A 164 25.26 -11.09 -14.92
C PRO A 164 23.86 -10.91 -14.31
N PRO A 165 23.53 -9.71 -13.79
CA PRO A 165 22.22 -9.42 -13.24
C PRO A 165 21.11 -9.80 -14.23
N SER A 166 20.07 -10.44 -13.72
CA SER A 166 18.97 -10.98 -14.49
C SER A 166 17.66 -10.37 -14.01
N LEU A 167 16.84 -9.92 -14.96
CA LEU A 167 15.52 -9.37 -14.70
C LEU A 167 14.46 -10.27 -15.33
N TYR A 168 13.65 -10.87 -14.48
CA TYR A 168 12.38 -11.46 -14.88
C TYR A 168 11.29 -10.38 -14.90
N ILE A 169 10.41 -10.42 -15.91
CA ILE A 169 9.22 -9.57 -16.00
C ILE A 169 8.04 -10.48 -16.31
N SER A 170 6.99 -10.41 -15.49
CA SER A 170 5.85 -11.32 -15.57
C SER A 170 5.16 -11.30 -16.95
N PRO A 171 4.69 -12.46 -17.46
CA PRO A 171 4.10 -12.58 -18.78
C PRO A 171 2.87 -11.70 -19.04
N ASN A 172 2.13 -11.29 -18.01
CA ASN A 172 1.00 -10.37 -18.17
C ASN A 172 1.44 -8.93 -18.51
N THR A 173 2.74 -8.60 -18.43
CA THR A 173 3.28 -7.27 -18.76
C THR A 173 3.50 -7.10 -20.27
N GLN A 174 2.40 -7.10 -21.02
CA GLN A 174 2.39 -6.92 -22.48
C GLN A 174 2.47 -5.44 -22.90
N ASP A 175 2.12 -4.52 -21.99
CA ASP A 175 2.25 -3.09 -22.21
C ASP A 175 3.73 -2.68 -22.30
N ARG A 176 4.10 -2.12 -23.45
CA ARG A 176 5.48 -1.74 -23.76
C ARG A 176 6.04 -0.72 -22.77
N TYR A 177 5.26 0.27 -22.34
CA TYR A 177 5.75 1.32 -21.44
C TYR A 177 6.01 0.78 -20.03
N ILE A 178 5.18 -0.14 -19.55
CA ILE A 178 5.37 -0.80 -18.25
C ILE A 178 6.60 -1.69 -18.29
N ARG A 179 6.74 -2.49 -19.36
CA ARG A 179 7.92 -3.33 -19.56
C ARG A 179 9.20 -2.51 -19.67
N GLU A 180 9.17 -1.41 -20.43
CA GLU A 180 10.30 -0.48 -20.56
C GLU A 180 10.61 0.24 -19.25
N PHE A 181 9.62 0.55 -18.41
CA PHE A 181 9.83 1.14 -17.09
C PHE A 181 10.64 0.21 -16.19
N PHE A 182 10.20 -1.05 -16.04
CA PHE A 182 10.96 -2.03 -15.25
C PHE A 182 12.38 -2.20 -15.79
N TYR A 183 12.52 -2.41 -17.10
CA TYR A 183 13.82 -2.61 -17.72
C TYR A 183 14.74 -1.40 -17.50
N THR A 184 14.26 -0.19 -17.79
CA THR A 184 15.09 1.03 -17.72
C THR A 184 15.46 1.39 -16.29
N TYR A 185 14.54 1.21 -15.33
CA TYR A 185 14.79 1.44 -13.92
C TYR A 185 15.99 0.61 -13.44
N PHE A 186 15.98 -0.70 -13.67
CA PHE A 186 17.06 -1.58 -13.27
C PHE A 186 18.32 -1.46 -14.14
N LYS A 187 18.18 -1.21 -15.46
CA LYS A 187 19.32 -1.10 -16.39
C LYS A 187 20.25 0.06 -16.02
N ARG A 188 19.71 1.13 -15.43
CA ARG A 188 20.49 2.28 -14.95
C ARG A 188 21.55 1.85 -13.93
N ASP A 189 21.14 1.03 -12.98
CA ASP A 189 21.99 0.61 -11.86
C ASP A 189 22.75 -0.69 -12.20
N TYR A 190 22.25 -1.47 -13.16
CA TYR A 190 22.84 -2.71 -13.68
C TYR A 190 23.04 -2.67 -15.20
N PRO A 191 24.10 -2.01 -15.73
CA PRO A 191 24.30 -1.88 -17.18
C PRO A 191 24.45 -3.21 -17.93
N LYS A 192 24.84 -4.29 -17.26
CA LYS A 192 24.96 -5.65 -17.84
C LYS A 192 23.69 -6.49 -17.73
N LEU A 193 22.57 -5.89 -17.28
CA LEU A 193 21.30 -6.58 -17.07
C LEU A 193 20.84 -7.35 -18.31
N ARG A 194 20.43 -8.60 -18.09
CA ARG A 194 19.80 -9.50 -19.05
C ARG A 194 18.34 -9.74 -18.67
N ILE A 195 17.47 -9.87 -19.66
CA ILE A 195 16.09 -10.30 -19.42
C ILE A 195 16.07 -11.82 -19.48
N VAL A 196 15.37 -12.45 -18.52
CA VAL A 196 15.14 -13.89 -18.47
C VAL A 196 13.64 -14.19 -18.56
N ASP A 197 13.31 -15.35 -19.12
CA ASP A 197 11.91 -15.76 -19.34
C ASP A 197 11.32 -16.50 -18.14
N GLU A 198 12.17 -17.06 -17.28
CA GLU A 198 11.78 -17.78 -16.06
C GLU A 198 12.22 -17.00 -14.83
N ASP A 199 11.38 -17.00 -13.80
CA ASP A 199 11.68 -16.36 -12.53
C ASP A 199 12.69 -17.21 -11.76
N ILE A 200 13.76 -16.57 -11.28
CA ILE A 200 14.79 -17.25 -10.48
C ILE A 200 14.35 -17.17 -9.04
N GLN A 201 14.19 -18.32 -8.40
CA GLN A 201 13.98 -18.41 -6.95
C GLN A 201 15.32 -18.82 -6.32
N LEU A 202 15.88 -17.95 -5.47
CA LEU A 202 17.01 -18.32 -4.63
C LEU A 202 16.45 -18.99 -3.36
N ASP A 203 16.75 -20.29 -3.20
CA ASP A 203 16.37 -21.10 -2.02
C ASP A 203 17.07 -20.63 -0.73
#